data_AF-A0A9C6WTH4-F1
#
_entry.id   AF-A0A9C6WTH4-F1
#
_cell.length_a   1.000
_cell.length_b   1.000
_cell.length_c   1.000
_cell.angle_alpha   90.00
_cell.angle_beta   90.00
_cell.angle_gamma   90.00
#
_symmetry.space_group_name_H-M   'P 1'
#
loop_
_entity.id
_entity.type
_entity.pdbx_description
1 polymer ?
#
loop_
_entity_poly.entity_id
_entity_poly.type
_entity_poly.pdbx_seq_one_letter_code
_entity_poly.pdbx_strand_id
1 'polypeptide(L)'
;VESDPVVQWHTRNFGVLKLIFCLVVPTLVPVLGWGEPWYVAILGCICRLVYTVNCTWLVNSAAHLYGTHPYDKRINPTENAVVSVLAVGEGWHNYHHIFPWDYKAAELKYLNLTTLFLDQFARIGWAYDLKSASPDLVARVALRHGDGSHYKHGVEEHLQEVPYDEYLRIARENDDSTGVRDLHNAEDPTRQRGASWTGRERSGTVQATQRSMMEMMPLGCGLCGSESGCFLCRRHLFIYLTQCFETCHNICSRI
;
A
#
# COMPACT_ATOMS: atom_id res chain seq x y z
N VAL A 1 9.75 14.89 -6.43
CA VAL A 1 10.76 14.14 -5.63
C VAL A 1 12.16 14.59 -5.99
N GLU A 2 12.60 14.48 -7.24
CA GLU A 2 13.95 14.91 -7.65
C GLU A 2 14.22 16.42 -7.47
N SER A 3 13.18 17.24 -7.61
CA SER A 3 13.25 18.70 -7.45
C SER A 3 13.03 19.22 -6.03
N ASP A 4 12.64 18.36 -5.08
CA ASP A 4 12.33 18.80 -3.72
C ASP A 4 13.61 18.87 -2.87
N PRO A 5 14.05 20.06 -2.43
CA PRO A 5 15.32 20.22 -1.73
C PRO A 5 15.36 19.49 -0.38
N VAL A 6 14.22 19.37 0.32
CA VAL A 6 14.14 18.67 1.61
C VAL A 6 14.31 17.18 1.40
N VAL A 7 13.65 16.62 0.38
CA VAL A 7 13.80 15.19 0.04
C VAL A 7 15.21 14.89 -0.43
N GLN A 8 15.81 15.74 -1.26
CA GLN A 8 17.19 15.56 -1.71
C GLN A 8 18.19 15.62 -0.54
N TRP A 9 18.00 16.54 0.40
CA TRP A 9 18.81 16.60 1.62
C TRP A 9 18.66 15.33 2.47
N HIS A 10 17.43 14.87 2.68
CA HIS A 10 17.15 13.63 3.40
C HIS A 10 17.84 12.43 2.73
N THR A 11 17.69 12.26 1.42
CA THR A 11 18.28 11.14 0.68
C THR A 11 19.80 11.13 0.76
N ARG A 12 20.46 12.28 0.63
CA ARG A 12 21.93 12.40 0.77
C ARG A 12 22.42 12.01 2.16
N ASN A 13 21.65 12.31 3.19
CA ASN A 13 22.01 12.07 4.60
C ASN A 13 21.34 10.81 5.19
N PHE A 14 20.67 10.00 4.36
CA PHE A 14 19.76 8.95 4.80
C PHE A 14 20.39 7.96 5.78
N GLY A 15 21.62 7.50 5.49
CA GLY A 15 22.33 6.57 6.37
C GLY A 15 22.59 7.12 7.77
N VAL A 16 23.02 8.39 7.84
CA VAL A 16 23.29 9.08 9.12
C VAL A 16 21.99 9.31 9.88
N LEU A 17 20.95 9.84 9.20
CA LEU A 17 19.64 10.07 9.81
C LEU A 17 19.04 8.77 10.33
N LYS A 18 19.13 7.67 9.58
CA LYS A 18 18.68 6.35 10.00
C LYS A 18 19.39 5.89 11.27
N LEU A 19 20.71 5.98 11.36
CA LEU A 19 21.44 5.59 12.57
C LEU A 19 21.03 6.44 13.77
N ILE A 20 20.95 7.77 13.59
CA ILE A 20 20.59 8.69 14.67
C ILE A 20 19.16 8.43 15.15
N PHE A 21 18.17 8.48 14.27
CA PHE A 21 16.76 8.43 14.65
C PHE A 21 16.23 7.02 14.91
N CYS A 22 16.82 5.97 14.32
CA CYS A 22 16.35 4.60 14.55
C CYS A 22 17.09 3.88 15.69
N LEU A 23 18.34 4.26 16.01
CA LEU A 23 19.16 3.57 17.02
C LEU A 23 19.59 4.50 18.16
N VAL A 24 20.23 5.63 17.86
CA VAL A 24 20.85 6.48 18.89
C VAL A 24 19.80 7.16 19.75
N VAL A 25 18.87 7.91 19.14
CA VAL A 25 17.83 8.64 19.88
C VAL A 25 16.92 7.69 20.66
N PRO A 26 16.37 6.60 20.08
CA PRO A 26 15.51 5.68 20.82
C PRO A 26 16.22 4.94 21.96
N THR A 27 17.55 4.79 21.91
CA THR A 27 18.33 4.19 23.00
C THR A 27 18.71 5.22 24.08
N LEU A 28 19.10 6.43 23.69
CA LEU A 28 19.53 7.46 24.64
C LEU A 28 18.38 8.09 25.42
N VAL A 29 17.21 8.28 24.80
CA VAL A 29 16.07 8.92 25.46
C VAL A 29 15.63 8.17 26.73
N PRO A 30 15.47 6.82 26.73
CA PRO A 30 15.15 6.10 27.95
C PRO A 30 16.26 6.15 29.01
N VAL A 31 17.52 6.01 28.60
CA VAL A 31 18.68 6.02 29.51
C VAL A 31 18.82 7.37 30.21
N LEU A 32 18.71 8.46 29.46
CA LEU A 32 18.92 9.82 29.98
C LEU A 32 17.65 10.44 30.55
N GLY A 33 16.48 10.10 30.01
CA GLY A 33 15.20 10.72 30.35
C GLY A 33 14.58 10.16 31.64
N TRP A 34 14.64 8.85 31.83
CA TRP A 34 14.07 8.19 33.02
C TRP A 34 14.96 7.11 33.63
N GLY A 35 16.25 7.08 33.26
CA GLY A 35 17.28 6.30 33.96
C GLY A 35 17.27 4.81 33.65
N GLU A 36 16.76 4.38 32.49
CA GLU A 36 16.78 2.97 32.10
C GLU A 36 18.23 2.45 32.00
N PRO A 37 18.49 1.21 32.44
CA PRO A 37 19.79 0.61 32.21
C PRO A 37 19.99 0.35 30.71
N TRP A 38 21.24 0.52 30.26
CA TRP A 38 21.62 0.44 28.84
C TRP A 38 21.12 -0.83 28.13
N TYR A 39 21.17 -1.98 28.78
CA TYR A 39 20.75 -3.25 28.17
C TYR A 39 19.23 -3.29 27.88
N VAL A 40 18.41 -2.70 28.76
CA VAL A 40 16.94 -2.61 28.55
C VAL A 40 16.66 -1.66 27.39
N ALA A 41 17.30 -0.49 27.36
CA ALA A 41 17.11 0.48 26.28
C ALA A 41 17.53 -0.08 24.92
N ILE A 42 18.67 -0.77 24.84
CA ILE A 42 19.15 -1.40 23.61
C ILE A 42 18.19 -2.52 23.17
N LEU A 43 17.79 -3.41 24.09
CA LEU A 43 16.85 -4.49 23.77
C LEU A 43 15.51 -3.93 23.30
N GLY A 44 14.95 -2.93 23.99
CA GLY A 44 13.74 -2.24 23.58
C GLY A 44 13.85 -1.63 22.19
N CYS A 45 14.99 -1.02 21.87
CA CYS A 45 15.25 -0.48 20.53
C CYS A 45 15.25 -1.59 19.45
N ILE A 46 15.88 -2.73 19.72
CA ILE A 46 15.89 -3.87 18.79
C ILE A 46 14.49 -4.45 18.62
N CYS A 47 13.77 -4.71 19.72
CA CYS A 47 12.40 -5.22 19.69
C CYS A 47 11.47 -4.29 18.90
N ARG A 48 11.58 -2.97 19.11
CA ARG A 48 10.83 -1.96 18.34
C ARG A 48 11.11 -2.06 16.85
N LEU A 49 12.38 -2.21 16.45
CA LEU A 49 12.77 -2.34 15.03
C LEU A 49 12.19 -3.61 14.41
N VAL A 50 12.37 -4.75 15.09
CA VAL A 50 11.83 -6.04 14.63
C VAL A 50 10.32 -5.95 14.46
N TYR A 51 9.61 -5.44 15.46
CA TYR A 51 8.16 -5.26 15.39
C TYR A 51 7.74 -4.37 14.20
N THR A 52 8.32 -3.17 14.10
CA THR A 52 7.97 -2.19 13.05
C THR A 52 8.19 -2.76 11.65
N VAL A 53 9.33 -3.42 11.43
CA VAL A 53 9.67 -4.02 10.13
C VAL A 53 8.71 -5.17 9.78
N ASN A 54 8.39 -6.05 10.73
CA ASN A 54 7.44 -7.14 10.50
C ASN A 54 6.04 -6.61 10.19
N CYS A 55 5.55 -5.62 10.94
CA CYS A 55 4.26 -4.98 10.65
C CYS A 55 4.22 -4.36 9.24
N THR A 56 5.33 -3.73 8.81
CA THR A 56 5.45 -3.20 7.45
C THR A 56 5.40 -4.32 6.41
N TRP A 57 6.10 -5.43 6.65
CA TRP A 57 6.10 -6.57 5.73
C TRP A 57 4.76 -7.30 5.64
N LEU A 58 3.89 -7.20 6.65
CA LEU A 58 2.52 -7.73 6.58
C LEU A 58 1.71 -7.09 5.45
N VAL A 59 1.97 -5.82 5.11
CA VAL A 59 1.30 -5.15 3.98
C VAL A 59 1.65 -5.84 2.66
N ASN A 60 2.93 -6.18 2.45
CA ASN A 60 3.37 -6.87 1.23
C ASN A 60 3.05 -8.37 1.20
N SER A 61 2.57 -8.95 2.31
CA SER A 61 2.33 -10.38 2.45
C SER A 61 0.88 -10.68 2.81
N ALA A 62 0.50 -10.48 4.06
CA ALA A 62 -0.85 -10.79 4.54
C ALA A 62 -1.95 -10.00 3.79
N ALA A 63 -1.73 -8.71 3.48
CA ALA A 63 -2.69 -7.91 2.72
C ALA A 63 -2.68 -8.18 1.20
N HIS A 64 -1.93 -9.18 0.73
CA HIS A 64 -2.01 -9.72 -0.63
C HIS A 64 -2.52 -11.17 -0.67
N LEU A 65 -2.76 -11.79 0.49
CA LEU A 65 -3.09 -13.21 0.61
C LEU A 65 -4.38 -13.47 1.38
N TYR A 66 -4.69 -12.62 2.35
CA TYR A 66 -5.77 -12.85 3.30
C TYR A 66 -6.65 -11.61 3.41
N GLY A 67 -7.91 -11.72 3.00
CA GLY A 67 -8.89 -10.65 3.07
C GLY A 67 -9.92 -10.74 1.95
N THR A 68 -10.63 -9.64 1.71
CA THR A 68 -11.65 -9.54 0.65
C THR A 68 -11.22 -8.59 -0.46
N HIS A 69 -11.93 -8.61 -1.59
CA HIS A 69 -11.66 -7.78 -2.77
C HIS A 69 -12.88 -6.93 -3.18
N PRO A 70 -13.34 -6.00 -2.33
CA PRO A 70 -14.58 -5.26 -2.57
C PRO A 70 -14.52 -4.28 -3.75
N TYR A 71 -13.33 -3.91 -4.26
CA TYR A 71 -13.15 -2.97 -5.36
C TYR A 71 -12.69 -3.63 -6.65
N ASP A 72 -11.74 -4.56 -6.60
CA ASP A 72 -11.38 -5.38 -7.78
C ASP A 72 -10.88 -6.77 -7.37
N LYS A 73 -11.63 -7.80 -7.77
CA LYS A 73 -11.32 -9.21 -7.50
C LYS A 73 -10.27 -9.82 -8.43
N ARG A 74 -9.83 -9.09 -9.46
CA ARG A 74 -8.84 -9.57 -10.45
C ARG A 74 -7.40 -9.31 -10.02
N ILE A 75 -7.21 -8.50 -8.97
CA ILE A 75 -5.89 -8.16 -8.43
C ILE A 75 -5.69 -8.83 -7.07
N ASN A 76 -4.44 -9.17 -6.75
CA ASN A 76 -4.08 -9.83 -5.49
C ASN A 76 -4.27 -9.02 -4.17
N PRO A 77 -4.12 -7.69 -4.10
CA PRO A 77 -4.26 -6.96 -2.83
C PRO A 77 -5.68 -7.07 -2.28
N THR A 78 -5.77 -7.28 -0.98
CA THR A 78 -7.00 -7.52 -0.21
C THR A 78 -7.25 -6.42 0.81
N GLU A 79 -8.50 -6.30 1.26
CA GLU A 79 -8.83 -5.56 2.48
C GLU A 79 -8.60 -6.44 3.71
N ASN A 80 -7.76 -5.99 4.64
CA ASN A 80 -7.44 -6.72 5.86
C ASN A 80 -7.38 -5.78 7.07
N ALA A 81 -8.43 -5.82 7.91
CA ALA A 81 -8.55 -4.99 9.10
C ALA A 81 -7.44 -5.23 10.15
N VAL A 82 -6.93 -6.46 10.26
CA VAL A 82 -5.84 -6.79 11.20
C VAL A 82 -4.55 -6.13 10.75
N VAL A 83 -4.23 -6.22 9.45
CA VAL A 83 -3.08 -5.51 8.88
C VAL A 83 -3.26 -4.00 9.03
N SER A 84 -4.49 -3.50 8.89
CA SER A 84 -4.78 -2.07 9.05
C SER A 84 -4.45 -1.58 10.47
N VAL A 85 -4.80 -2.34 11.51
CA VAL A 85 -4.41 -2.02 12.90
C VAL A 85 -2.89 -2.09 13.09
N LEU A 86 -2.24 -3.15 12.62
CA LEU A 86 -0.82 -3.38 12.84
C LEU A 86 0.08 -2.42 12.04
N ALA A 87 -0.37 -1.99 10.87
CA ALA A 87 0.34 -1.09 9.96
C ALA A 87 -0.29 0.31 9.91
N VAL A 88 -1.05 0.70 10.96
CA VAL A 88 -1.48 2.09 11.21
C VAL A 88 -2.43 2.66 10.12
N GLY A 89 -3.09 1.80 9.35
CA GLY A 89 -4.08 2.18 8.32
C GLY A 89 -3.83 1.58 6.94
N GLU A 90 -2.67 0.95 6.72
CA GLU A 90 -2.24 0.46 5.40
C GLU A 90 -2.82 -0.90 5.00
N GLY A 91 -3.80 -1.43 5.76
CA GLY A 91 -4.43 -2.73 5.49
C GLY A 91 -5.57 -2.71 4.49
N TRP A 92 -6.00 -1.51 4.08
CA TRP A 92 -7.07 -1.30 3.09
C TRP A 92 -6.50 -1.38 1.65
N HIS A 93 -5.86 -2.51 1.35
CA HIS A 93 -4.91 -2.60 0.25
C HIS A 93 -5.58 -2.79 -1.10
N ASN A 94 -6.76 -3.42 -1.16
CA ASN A 94 -7.53 -3.51 -2.41
C ASN A 94 -7.96 -2.10 -2.87
N TYR A 95 -8.45 -1.27 -1.95
CA TYR A 95 -8.77 0.14 -2.22
C TYR A 95 -7.53 0.91 -2.67
N HIS A 96 -6.43 0.80 -1.92
CA HIS A 96 -5.19 1.53 -2.20
C HIS A 96 -4.65 1.28 -3.60
N HIS A 97 -4.67 0.02 -4.07
CA HIS A 97 -4.20 -0.32 -5.43
C HIS A 97 -5.13 0.18 -6.54
N ILE A 98 -6.43 0.34 -6.26
CA ILE A 98 -7.40 0.85 -7.22
C ILE A 98 -7.41 2.39 -7.26
N PHE A 99 -7.25 3.03 -6.12
CA PHE A 99 -7.23 4.48 -5.97
C PHE A 99 -5.90 4.97 -5.35
N PRO A 100 -4.74 4.75 -6.02
CA PRO A 100 -3.42 5.05 -5.44
C PRO A 100 -3.16 6.55 -5.22
N TRP A 101 -4.01 7.43 -5.76
CA TRP A 101 -3.95 8.87 -5.56
C TRP A 101 -4.79 9.37 -4.38
N ASP A 102 -5.61 8.51 -3.76
CA ASP A 102 -6.40 8.89 -2.59
C ASP A 102 -5.51 9.02 -1.35
N TYR A 103 -5.50 10.21 -0.74
CA TYR A 103 -4.66 10.51 0.42
C TYR A 103 -4.92 9.61 1.62
N LYS A 104 -6.13 9.05 1.73
CA LYS A 104 -6.50 8.16 2.83
C LYS A 104 -5.96 6.75 2.65
N ALA A 105 -5.66 6.34 1.41
CA ALA A 105 -5.43 4.94 1.04
C ALA A 105 -6.56 3.98 1.49
N ALA A 106 -7.75 4.50 1.80
CA ALA A 106 -8.90 3.75 2.28
C ALA A 106 -10.20 4.51 1.98
N GLU A 107 -11.28 3.78 1.73
CA GLU A 107 -12.61 4.39 1.68
C GLU A 107 -13.06 4.80 3.09
N LEU A 108 -12.94 3.85 4.03
CA LEU A 108 -13.41 3.94 5.40
C LEU A 108 -12.35 4.59 6.31
N LYS A 109 -12.79 5.54 7.14
CA LYS A 109 -11.90 6.28 8.06
C LYS A 109 -11.55 5.52 9.34
N TYR A 110 -12.25 4.43 9.66
CA TYR A 110 -11.95 3.65 10.86
C TYR A 110 -10.71 2.78 10.65
N LEU A 111 -9.98 2.54 11.73
CA LEU A 111 -8.70 1.79 11.74
C LEU A 111 -7.62 2.39 10.82
N ASN A 112 -7.73 3.66 10.45
CA ASN A 112 -6.74 4.38 9.65
C ASN A 112 -6.23 5.60 10.43
N LEU A 113 -5.23 5.36 11.27
CA LEU A 113 -4.62 6.40 12.11
C LEU A 113 -3.82 7.41 11.28
N THR A 114 -3.22 6.98 10.17
CA THR A 114 -2.53 7.87 9.21
C THR A 114 -3.48 8.95 8.69
N THR A 115 -4.69 8.57 8.25
CA THR A 115 -5.70 9.53 7.79
C THR A 115 -6.11 10.49 8.88
N LEU A 116 -6.30 10.00 10.11
CA LEU A 116 -6.64 10.87 11.25
C LEU A 116 -5.54 11.90 11.51
N PHE A 117 -4.27 11.49 11.42
CA PHE A 117 -3.13 12.40 11.57
C PHE A 117 -3.11 13.45 10.46
N LEU A 118 -3.25 13.06 9.19
CA LEU A 118 -3.30 13.98 8.05
C LEU A 118 -4.48 14.98 8.15
N ASP A 119 -5.66 14.51 8.57
CA ASP A 119 -6.83 15.35 8.78
C ASP A 119 -6.56 16.45 9.84
N GLN A 120 -5.74 16.18 10.88
CA GLN A 120 -5.34 17.23 11.84
C GLN A 120 -4.40 18.26 11.22
N PHE A 121 -3.42 17.81 10.44
CA PHE A 121 -2.49 18.72 9.76
C PHE A 121 -3.21 19.59 8.74
N ALA A 122 -4.26 19.05 8.09
CA ALA A 122 -5.11 19.82 7.20
C ALA A 122 -5.91 20.89 7.95
N ARG A 123 -6.45 20.58 9.13
CA ARG A 123 -7.20 21.54 9.95
C ARG A 123 -6.37 22.76 10.37
N ILE A 124 -5.08 22.56 10.65
CA ILE A 124 -4.16 23.66 11.00
C ILE A 124 -3.49 24.31 9.78
N GLY A 125 -3.85 23.88 8.56
CA GLY A 125 -3.35 24.45 7.30
C GLY A 125 -1.95 24.01 6.88
N TRP A 126 -1.39 22.98 7.52
CA TRP A 126 -0.07 22.44 7.18
C TRP A 126 -0.12 21.43 6.03
N ALA A 127 -1.26 20.78 5.83
CA ALA A 127 -1.55 19.96 4.67
C ALA A 127 -2.73 20.56 3.88
N TYR A 128 -2.66 20.51 2.56
CA TYR A 128 -3.69 21.01 1.66
C TYR A 128 -3.67 20.20 0.35
N ASP A 129 -4.66 20.42 -0.51
CA ASP A 129 -4.86 19.66 -1.76
C ASP A 129 -4.95 18.13 -1.54
N LEU A 130 -5.64 17.72 -0.47
CA LEU A 130 -5.89 16.32 -0.17
C LEU A 130 -6.86 15.73 -1.19
N LYS A 131 -6.37 14.82 -2.04
CA LYS A 131 -7.16 14.16 -3.09
C LYS A 131 -7.86 12.94 -2.55
N SER A 132 -9.16 12.80 -2.79
CA SER A 132 -9.91 11.58 -2.46
C SER A 132 -10.78 11.16 -3.63
N ALA A 133 -10.98 9.86 -3.80
CA ALA A 133 -11.89 9.31 -4.80
C ALA A 133 -13.33 9.74 -4.48
N SER A 134 -14.07 10.18 -5.50
CA SER A 134 -15.48 10.54 -5.35
C SER A 134 -16.31 9.30 -5.00
N PRO A 135 -17.30 9.39 -4.09
CA PRO A 135 -18.15 8.26 -3.72
C PRO A 135 -18.77 7.52 -4.93
N ASP A 136 -19.22 8.26 -5.95
CA ASP A 136 -19.82 7.68 -7.16
C ASP A 136 -18.82 6.86 -7.99
N LEU A 137 -17.55 7.26 -8.00
CA LEU A 137 -16.50 6.49 -8.65
C LEU A 137 -16.23 5.20 -7.86
N VAL A 138 -16.12 5.30 -6.54
CA VAL A 138 -15.91 4.15 -5.67
C VAL A 138 -17.05 3.13 -5.82
N ALA A 139 -18.30 3.60 -5.77
CA ALA A 139 -19.49 2.77 -5.96
C ALA A 139 -19.50 2.07 -7.32
N ARG A 140 -19.25 2.81 -8.42
CA ARG A 140 -19.20 2.21 -9.77
C ARG A 140 -18.10 1.16 -9.91
N VAL A 141 -16.94 1.37 -9.30
CA VAL A 141 -15.85 0.38 -9.33
C VAL A 141 -16.20 -0.85 -8.51
N ALA A 142 -16.70 -0.67 -7.28
CA ALA A 142 -17.12 -1.77 -6.42
C ALA A 142 -18.21 -2.64 -7.08
N LEU A 143 -19.23 -2.01 -7.69
CA LEU A 143 -20.30 -2.71 -8.39
C LEU A 143 -19.82 -3.47 -9.65
N ARG A 144 -18.85 -2.90 -10.38
CA ARG A 144 -18.38 -3.46 -11.66
C ARG A 144 -17.31 -4.53 -11.49
N HIS A 145 -16.44 -4.39 -10.50
CA HIS A 145 -15.20 -5.16 -10.38
C HIS A 145 -15.03 -5.86 -9.03
N GLY A 146 -15.79 -5.46 -8.01
CA GLY A 146 -15.74 -6.06 -6.68
C GLY A 146 -16.17 -7.52 -6.67
N ASP A 147 -15.78 -8.21 -5.59
CA ASP A 147 -16.21 -9.57 -5.26
C ASP A 147 -17.58 -9.63 -4.56
N GLY A 148 -18.25 -8.49 -4.37
CA GLY A 148 -19.54 -8.37 -3.67
C GLY A 148 -19.41 -8.27 -2.14
N SER A 149 -18.18 -8.20 -1.59
CA SER A 149 -17.94 -7.99 -0.15
C SER A 149 -18.00 -6.53 0.30
N HIS A 150 -18.31 -5.60 -0.62
CA HIS A 150 -18.36 -4.17 -0.31
C HIS A 150 -19.43 -3.86 0.74
N TYR A 151 -19.06 -3.15 1.81
CA TYR A 151 -19.92 -2.92 2.99
C TYR A 151 -21.25 -2.18 2.69
N LYS A 152 -21.32 -1.41 1.60
CA LYS A 152 -22.55 -0.72 1.13
C LYS A 152 -23.17 -1.28 -0.14
N HIS A 153 -22.34 -1.86 -1.01
CA HIS A 153 -22.71 -2.22 -2.40
C HIS A 153 -22.54 -3.72 -2.60
N GLY A 154 -22.83 -4.47 -1.53
CA GLY A 154 -22.78 -5.92 -1.55
C GLY A 154 -23.87 -6.51 -2.43
N VAL A 155 -23.86 -7.84 -2.52
CA VAL A 155 -24.65 -8.66 -3.46
C VAL A 155 -26.15 -8.35 -3.52
N GLU A 156 -26.75 -7.67 -2.54
CA GLU A 156 -28.17 -7.28 -2.54
C GLU A 156 -28.55 -6.16 -3.52
N GLU A 157 -27.61 -5.36 -4.04
CA GLU A 157 -27.91 -4.34 -5.06
C GLU A 157 -27.73 -4.86 -6.50
N HIS A 158 -27.37 -6.14 -6.67
CA HIS A 158 -26.98 -6.72 -7.97
C HIS A 158 -28.13 -6.99 -8.95
N LEU A 159 -29.35 -6.53 -8.66
CA LEU A 159 -30.50 -6.57 -9.56
C LEU A 159 -31.44 -5.36 -9.37
N GLN A 160 -30.92 -4.13 -9.28
CA GLN A 160 -31.68 -3.05 -9.92
C GLN A 160 -31.42 -3.17 -11.41
N GLU A 161 -32.37 -3.82 -12.11
CA GLU A 161 -32.39 -3.87 -13.56
C GLU A 161 -32.19 -2.46 -14.08
N VAL A 162 -31.00 -2.16 -14.62
CA VAL A 162 -30.80 -0.94 -15.39
C VAL A 162 -31.79 -1.04 -16.55
N PRO A 163 -32.77 -0.12 -16.67
CA PRO A 163 -33.71 -0.14 -17.76
C PRO A 163 -32.95 -0.26 -19.09
N TYR A 164 -33.41 -1.13 -19.99
CA TYR A 164 -32.69 -1.47 -21.23
C TYR A 164 -32.27 -0.21 -22.01
N ASP A 165 -33.10 0.82 -21.98
CA ASP A 165 -32.87 2.12 -22.60
C ASP A 165 -31.70 2.90 -21.98
N GLU A 166 -31.50 2.80 -20.66
CA GLU A 166 -30.33 3.37 -19.97
C GLU A 166 -29.05 2.57 -20.27
N TYR A 167 -29.16 1.23 -20.36
CA TYR A 167 -28.05 0.39 -20.85
C TYR A 167 -27.61 0.78 -22.27
N LEU A 168 -28.57 0.98 -23.18
CA LEU A 168 -28.28 1.42 -24.55
C LEU A 168 -27.64 2.81 -24.62
N ARG A 169 -28.04 3.74 -23.74
CA ARG A 169 -27.41 5.07 -23.64
C ARG A 169 -25.95 4.95 -23.23
N ILE A 170 -25.67 4.21 -22.15
CA ILE A 170 -24.32 4.01 -21.63
C ILE A 170 -23.45 3.29 -22.67
N ALA A 171 -24.00 2.30 -23.38
CA ALA A 171 -23.31 1.61 -24.45
C ALA A 171 -22.93 2.55 -25.61
N ARG A 172 -23.84 3.45 -26.03
CA ARG A 172 -23.58 4.44 -27.09
C ARG A 172 -22.57 5.51 -26.67
N GLU A 173 -22.63 6.00 -25.44
CA GLU A 173 -21.67 6.99 -24.92
C GLU A 173 -20.25 6.43 -24.83
N ASN A 174 -20.11 5.15 -24.45
CA ASN A 174 -18.80 4.49 -24.41
C ASN A 174 -18.24 4.22 -25.81
N ASP A 175 -19.09 3.92 -26.80
CA ASP A 175 -18.70 3.71 -28.19
C ASP A 175 -18.21 5.00 -28.86
N ASP A 176 -18.84 6.14 -28.52
CA ASP A 176 -18.42 7.47 -29.00
C ASP A 176 -17.15 7.98 -28.30
N SER A 177 -16.87 7.56 -27.06
CA SER A 177 -15.66 7.95 -26.31
C SER A 177 -14.41 7.13 -26.64
N THR A 178 -14.57 5.92 -27.20
CA THR A 178 -13.46 5.02 -27.54
C THR A 178 -13.06 5.06 -29.01
N GLY A 179 -13.79 5.79 -29.86
CA GLY A 179 -13.45 5.93 -31.28
C GLY A 179 -13.51 4.62 -32.06
N VAL A 180 -14.26 3.62 -31.58
CA VAL A 180 -14.34 2.26 -32.16
C VAL A 180 -15.32 2.18 -33.35
N ARG A 181 -15.62 3.31 -34.02
CA ARG A 181 -16.37 3.26 -35.30
C ARG A 181 -15.52 2.78 -36.48
N ASP A 182 -14.20 2.72 -36.35
CA ASP A 182 -13.30 2.35 -37.47
C ASP A 182 -12.80 0.89 -37.45
N LEU A 183 -13.14 0.07 -36.46
CA LEU A 183 -12.70 -1.34 -36.44
C LEU A 183 -13.49 -2.25 -37.38
N HIS A 184 -14.67 -1.82 -37.87
CA HIS A 184 -15.43 -2.60 -38.85
C HIS A 184 -14.94 -2.45 -40.30
N ASN A 185 -13.96 -1.58 -40.58
CA ASN A 185 -13.35 -1.39 -41.91
C ASN A 185 -11.88 -1.84 -41.99
N ALA A 186 -11.37 -2.57 -40.99
CA ALA A 186 -9.96 -2.97 -40.92
C ALA A 186 -9.66 -4.36 -41.54
N GLU A 187 -10.50 -4.85 -42.47
CA GLU A 187 -10.26 -6.09 -43.23
C GLU A 187 -9.72 -5.84 -44.66
N ASP A 188 -8.85 -4.83 -44.84
CA ASP A 188 -8.01 -4.74 -46.06
C ASP A 188 -6.57 -5.17 -45.73
N PRO A 189 -6.12 -6.36 -46.19
CA PRO A 189 -4.79 -6.90 -45.88
C PRO A 189 -3.63 -6.13 -46.53
N THR A 190 -3.89 -5.12 -47.37
CA THR A 190 -2.83 -4.50 -48.19
C THR A 190 -2.13 -3.29 -47.58
N ARG A 191 -2.51 -2.86 -46.36
CA ARG A 191 -1.96 -1.64 -45.74
C ARG A 191 -1.22 -1.85 -44.42
N GLN A 192 -0.48 -2.94 -44.28
CA GLN A 192 0.59 -3.03 -43.28
C GLN A 192 1.82 -2.27 -43.78
N ARG A 193 1.98 -1.00 -43.39
CA ARG A 193 3.30 -0.35 -43.24
C ARG A 193 3.17 1.01 -42.54
N GLY A 194 3.72 1.08 -41.32
CA GLY A 194 4.26 2.30 -40.72
C GLY A 194 3.33 3.13 -39.86
N ALA A 195 3.37 2.92 -38.54
CA ALA A 195 3.21 3.98 -37.55
C ALA A 195 3.85 3.58 -36.22
N SER A 196 5.07 4.08 -36.02
CA SER A 196 5.77 4.12 -34.74
C SER A 196 5.05 5.10 -33.83
N TRP A 197 4.64 4.65 -32.64
CA TRP A 197 4.15 5.54 -31.58
C TRP A 197 5.28 5.79 -30.57
N THR A 198 5.97 6.91 -30.77
CA THR A 198 6.82 7.53 -29.75
C THR A 198 5.94 8.45 -28.90
N GLY A 199 5.42 7.93 -27.79
CA GLY A 199 4.69 8.70 -26.78
C GLY A 199 5.45 8.68 -25.46
N ARG A 200 6.24 9.73 -25.20
CA ARG A 200 7.00 9.94 -23.97
C ARG A 200 6.15 10.77 -23.02
N GLU A 201 5.44 10.14 -22.08
CA GLU A 201 4.78 10.84 -20.98
C GLU A 201 5.30 10.38 -19.62
N ARG A 202 5.62 11.37 -18.79
CA ARG A 202 6.41 11.27 -17.56
C ARG A 202 5.57 10.74 -16.40
N SER A 203 5.59 9.44 -16.14
CA SER A 203 5.14 8.85 -14.87
C SER A 203 6.31 8.70 -13.88
N GLY A 204 6.89 9.83 -13.47
CA GLY A 204 8.17 9.84 -12.73
C GLY A 204 8.09 9.81 -11.20
N THR A 205 6.91 9.84 -10.57
CA THR A 205 6.84 10.27 -9.16
C THR A 205 6.26 9.29 -8.14
N VAL A 206 5.64 8.18 -8.56
CA VAL A 206 5.09 7.17 -7.62
C VAL A 206 5.90 5.86 -7.62
N GLN A 207 6.57 5.52 -8.72
CA GLN A 207 7.47 4.36 -8.78
C GLN A 207 8.83 4.59 -8.09
N ALA A 208 9.20 5.85 -7.82
CA ALA A 208 10.46 6.18 -7.15
C ALA A 208 10.47 5.71 -5.68
N THR A 209 9.33 5.78 -4.99
CA THR A 209 9.24 5.43 -3.56
C THR A 209 9.30 3.91 -3.34
N GLN A 210 8.72 3.12 -4.25
CA GLN A 210 8.82 1.66 -4.23
C GLN A 210 10.21 1.15 -4.63
N ARG A 211 10.89 1.81 -5.59
CA ARG A 211 12.28 1.47 -5.93
C ARG A 211 13.23 1.76 -4.78
N SER A 212 13.08 2.89 -4.10
CA SER A 212 13.91 3.19 -2.94
C SER A 212 13.70 2.18 -1.81
N MET A 213 12.49 1.64 -1.60
CA MET A 213 12.24 0.57 -0.63
C MET A 213 12.80 -0.79 -1.05
N MET A 214 12.83 -1.12 -2.35
CA MET A 214 13.48 -2.35 -2.83
C MET A 214 15.02 -2.26 -2.80
N GLU A 215 15.59 -1.06 -2.93
CA GLU A 215 17.02 -0.80 -2.73
C GLU A 215 17.45 -0.80 -1.24
N MET A 216 16.49 -0.89 -0.29
CA MET A 216 16.73 -1.00 1.17
C MET A 216 17.06 -2.42 1.66
N MET A 217 17.58 -3.32 0.83
CA MET A 217 17.93 -4.69 1.26
C MET A 217 19.43 -4.82 1.56
N PRO A 218 19.87 -4.98 2.83
CA PRO A 218 21.18 -5.55 3.10
C PRO A 218 21.10 -7.06 2.83
N LEU A 219 21.92 -7.53 1.89
CA LEU A 219 21.94 -8.86 1.26
C LEU A 219 20.89 -9.00 0.14
N GLY A 220 21.36 -8.77 -1.09
CA GLY A 220 20.58 -9.07 -2.29
C GLY A 220 20.12 -10.53 -2.28
N CYS A 221 18.81 -10.73 -2.40
CA CYS A 221 18.28 -12.01 -2.81
C CYS A 221 18.46 -12.15 -4.34
N GLY A 222 19.71 -12.30 -4.78
CA GLY A 222 20.04 -12.64 -6.17
C GLY A 222 19.68 -14.07 -6.58
N LEU A 223 18.84 -14.77 -5.80
CA LEU A 223 18.52 -16.18 -5.98
C LEU A 223 17.02 -16.49 -6.12
N CYS A 224 16.12 -15.52 -5.93
CA CYS A 224 14.67 -15.80 -6.01
C CYS A 224 14.12 -15.56 -7.42
N GLY A 225 14.54 -16.41 -8.35
CA GLY A 225 13.94 -16.52 -9.69
C GLY A 225 12.73 -17.46 -9.75
N SER A 226 12.32 -18.10 -8.65
CA SER A 226 11.19 -19.04 -8.66
C SER A 226 10.42 -19.12 -7.32
N GLU A 227 9.16 -19.54 -7.42
CA GLU A 227 8.16 -19.65 -6.34
C GLU A 227 8.61 -20.49 -5.14
N SER A 228 9.61 -21.37 -5.31
CA SER A 228 10.11 -22.29 -4.28
C SER A 228 10.98 -21.59 -3.21
N GLY A 229 11.65 -20.48 -3.55
CA GLY A 229 12.53 -19.75 -2.63
C GLY A 229 11.79 -19.02 -1.50
N CYS A 230 10.52 -18.66 -1.75
CA CYS A 230 9.67 -17.96 -0.79
C CYS A 230 9.25 -18.83 0.40
N PHE A 231 9.23 -20.16 0.25
CA PHE A 231 8.81 -21.10 1.30
C PHE A 231 9.87 -21.32 2.40
N LEU A 232 11.15 -21.28 2.06
CA LEU A 232 12.23 -21.47 3.04
C LEU A 232 12.39 -20.25 3.97
N CYS A 233 12.20 -19.04 3.43
CA CYS A 233 12.24 -17.80 4.21
C CYS A 233 11.07 -17.71 5.21
N ARG A 234 9.89 -18.24 4.84
CA ARG A 234 8.69 -18.32 5.70
C ARG A 234 8.88 -19.19 6.95
N ARG A 235 9.69 -20.25 6.86
CA ARG A 235 9.88 -21.20 7.99
C ARG A 235 10.86 -20.69 9.04
N HIS A 236 11.88 -19.94 8.63
CA HIS A 236 12.82 -19.32 9.57
C HIS A 236 12.20 -18.14 10.32
N LEU A 237 11.34 -17.34 9.65
CA LEU A 237 10.69 -16.18 10.27
C LEU A 237 9.79 -16.56 11.47
N PHE A 238 9.07 -17.67 11.37
CA PHE A 238 8.19 -18.15 12.45
C PHE A 238 8.98 -18.63 13.68
N ILE A 239 10.12 -19.31 13.48
CA ILE A 239 10.99 -19.79 14.56
C ILE A 239 11.63 -18.60 15.31
N TYR A 240 12.06 -17.56 14.60
CA TYR A 240 12.63 -16.36 15.23
C TYR A 240 11.59 -15.54 16.02
N LEU A 241 10.35 -15.48 15.54
CA LEU A 241 9.25 -14.80 16.22
C LEU A 241 8.89 -15.49 17.55
N THR A 242 8.84 -16.82 17.58
CA THR A 242 8.59 -17.56 18.83
C THR A 242 9.74 -17.42 19.82
N GLN A 243 10.99 -17.39 19.35
CA GLN A 243 12.17 -17.28 20.22
C GLN A 243 12.30 -15.90 20.87
N CYS A 244 11.99 -14.82 20.13
CA CYS A 244 11.99 -13.46 20.68
C CYS A 244 10.86 -13.23 21.67
N PHE A 245 9.67 -13.79 21.42
CA PHE A 245 8.52 -13.65 22.31
C PHE A 245 8.72 -14.42 23.62
N GLU A 246 9.27 -15.65 23.58
CA GLU A 246 9.62 -16.40 24.79
C GLU A 246 10.73 -15.73 25.61
N THR A 247 11.71 -15.09 24.95
CA THR A 247 12.78 -14.36 25.65
C THR A 247 12.24 -13.11 26.33
N CYS A 248 11.37 -12.34 25.67
CA CYS A 248 10.68 -11.19 26.28
C CYS A 248 9.76 -11.60 27.44
N HIS A 249 8.98 -12.67 27.28
CA HIS A 249 8.08 -13.16 28.33
C HIS A 249 8.85 -13.69 29.57
N ASN A 250 10.00 -14.32 29.37
CA ASN A 250 10.86 -14.80 30.47
C ASN A 250 11.64 -13.69 31.20
N ILE A 251 11.85 -12.54 30.58
CA ILE A 251 12.48 -11.37 31.20
C ILE A 251 11.43 -10.56 31.97
N CYS A 252 10.25 -10.35 31.40
CA CYS A 252 9.15 -9.64 32.07
C CYS A 252 8.55 -10.41 33.26
N SER A 253 8.70 -11.74 33.32
CA SER A 253 8.23 -12.54 34.46
C SER A 253 9.23 -12.61 35.63
N ARG A 254 10.40 -11.98 35.50
CA ARG A 254 11.47 -11.95 36.51
C ARG A 254 11.81 -10.56 37.04
N ILE A 255 11.01 -9.55 36.67
CA ILE A 255 10.96 -8.20 37.29
C ILE A 255 9.70 -8.17 38.15
#